data_AF-A0A966QXY3-F1
#
_entry.id   AF-A0A966QXY3-F1
#
_cell.length_a   1.000
_cell.length_b   1.000
_cell.length_c   1.000
_cell.angle_alpha   90.00
_cell.angle_beta   90.00
_cell.angle_gamma   90.00
#
_symmetry.space_group_name_H-M   'P 1'
#
loop_
_entity.id
_entity.type
_entity.pdbx_description
1 polymer ?
#
loop_
_entity_poly.entity_id
_entity_poly.type
_entity_poly.pdbx_seq_one_letter_code
_entity_poly.pdbx_strand_id
1 'polypeptide(L)'
;MKFVESFSKEDFVLKSNEDIFNKFGETPSNEKEKIFAKYTKIELGSGDIQKKYYILTYKNIPYDPTGIDSHRESSLETKLKSVSQNTFDNYVLYLKTRNPLYMTKAQRSFING
;
A
#
# COMPACT_ATOMS: atom_id res chain seq x y z
N MET A 1 -41.67 2.15 26.36
CA MET A 1 -40.25 1.73 26.35
C MET A 1 -39.90 1.17 24.98
N LYS A 2 -38.98 1.82 24.27
CA LYS A 2 -37.98 1.20 23.38
C LYS A 2 -37.07 2.33 22.88
N PHE A 3 -35.92 2.45 23.53
CA PHE A 3 -34.81 3.29 23.09
C PHE A 3 -34.34 2.77 21.73
N VAL A 4 -34.16 3.67 20.77
CA VAL A 4 -33.37 3.41 19.56
C VAL A 4 -32.15 4.31 19.65
N GLU A 5 -31.06 3.76 20.16
CA GLU A 5 -29.73 4.35 19.99
C GLU A 5 -29.32 4.08 18.54
N SER A 6 -29.64 5.00 17.64
CA SER A 6 -29.02 5.03 16.32
C SER A 6 -27.65 5.69 16.48
N PHE A 7 -26.62 4.86 16.64
CA PHE A 7 -25.23 5.26 16.53
C PHE A 7 -24.97 5.90 15.16
N SER A 8 -24.80 7.22 15.13
CA SER A 8 -24.12 7.92 14.02
C SER A 8 -23.13 8.92 14.62
N LYS A 9 -22.15 8.41 15.36
CA LYS A 9 -20.92 9.16 15.57
C LYS A 9 -20.08 8.91 14.33
N GLU A 10 -19.96 9.93 13.50
CA GLU A 10 -18.87 10.03 12.54
C GLU A 10 -17.59 9.72 13.31
N ASP A 11 -16.94 8.59 13.01
CA ASP A 11 -15.64 8.26 13.60
C ASP A 11 -14.65 9.31 13.09
N PHE A 12 -14.49 10.38 13.86
CA PHE A 12 -13.54 11.43 13.55
C PHE A 12 -12.13 10.85 13.63
N VAL A 13 -11.30 11.17 12.63
CA VAL A 13 -9.90 10.76 12.59
C VAL A 13 -9.14 11.54 13.65
N LEU A 14 -8.65 10.86 14.69
CA LEU A 14 -7.82 11.47 15.73
C LEU A 14 -6.38 11.67 15.24
N LYS A 15 -5.84 10.66 14.55
CA LYS A 15 -4.45 10.67 14.08
C LYS A 15 -4.30 9.81 12.83
N SER A 16 -3.60 10.33 11.84
CA SER A 16 -3.19 9.58 10.65
C SER A 16 -1.66 9.55 10.57
N ASN A 17 -1.07 8.36 10.51
CA ASN A 17 0.34 8.18 10.16
C ASN A 17 0.43 7.52 8.80
N GLU A 18 1.37 8.00 7.97
CA GLU A 18 1.61 7.45 6.65
C GLU A 18 3.08 7.09 6.49
N ASP A 19 3.34 5.86 6.06
CA ASP A 19 4.66 5.41 5.66
C ASP A 19 4.66 5.16 4.15
N ILE A 20 5.57 5.81 3.44
CA ILE A 20 5.72 5.69 1.98
C ILE A 20 7.08 5.09 1.66
N PHE A 21 7.13 4.29 0.58
CA PHE A 21 8.31 3.54 0.18
C PHE A 21 8.64 3.78 -1.29
N ASN A 22 9.92 4.02 -1.59
CA ASN A 22 10.45 4.16 -2.96
C ASN A 22 10.80 2.79 -3.57
N LYS A 23 11.41 2.79 -4.76
CA LYS A 23 11.81 1.55 -5.49
C LYS A 23 12.81 0.66 -4.75
N PHE A 24 13.46 1.17 -3.72
CA PHE A 24 14.42 0.44 -2.88
C PHE A 24 13.78 -0.07 -1.59
N GLY A 25 12.49 0.21 -1.37
CA GLY A 25 11.79 -0.15 -0.14
C GLY A 25 12.21 0.72 1.05
N GLU A 26 12.76 1.90 0.78
CA GLU A 26 13.17 2.90 1.76
C GLU A 26 12.19 4.08 1.74
N THR A 27 12.18 4.87 2.81
CA THR A 27 11.44 6.13 2.82
C THR A 27 12.04 7.11 1.82
N PRO A 28 11.24 7.69 0.91
CA PRO A 28 11.69 8.71 -0.03
C PRO A 28 12.46 9.82 0.67
N SER A 29 13.64 10.19 0.13
CA SER A 29 14.43 11.30 0.67
C SER A 29 13.96 12.65 0.14
N ASN A 30 13.34 12.65 -1.05
CA ASN A 30 12.84 13.84 -1.72
C ASN A 30 11.34 13.69 -2.07
N GLU A 31 10.59 14.80 -2.04
CA GLU A 31 9.16 14.83 -2.40
C GLU A 31 8.87 14.43 -3.85
N LYS A 32 9.88 14.49 -4.74
CA LYS A 32 9.75 14.14 -6.16
C LYS A 32 9.96 12.65 -6.46
N GLU A 33 10.35 11.85 -5.46
CA GLU A 33 10.56 10.42 -5.67
C GLU A 33 9.22 9.69 -5.86
N LYS A 34 9.19 8.78 -6.83
CA LYS A 34 8.01 7.97 -7.11
C LYS A 34 7.74 7.01 -5.96
N ILE A 35 6.48 6.93 -5.54
CA ILE A 35 6.03 6.06 -4.46
C ILE A 35 5.64 4.69 -5.02
N PHE A 36 6.21 3.64 -4.46
CA PHE A 36 5.98 2.25 -4.85
C PHE A 36 5.07 1.51 -3.89
N ALA A 37 5.11 1.84 -2.61
CA ALA A 37 4.20 1.30 -1.63
C ALA A 37 3.83 2.38 -0.61
N LYS A 38 2.63 2.28 -0.05
CA LYS A 38 2.13 3.19 0.98
C LYS A 38 1.37 2.40 2.05
N TYR A 39 1.62 2.72 3.30
CA TYR A 39 0.90 2.26 4.47
C TYR A 39 0.26 3.44 5.17
N THR A 40 -1.00 3.29 5.59
CA THR A 40 -1.72 4.30 6.35
C THR A 40 -2.30 3.68 7.60
N LYS A 41 -2.00 4.27 8.75
CA LYS A 41 -2.59 3.93 10.05
C LYS A 41 -3.48 5.09 10.50
N ILE A 42 -4.77 4.82 10.66
CA ILE A 42 -5.78 5.79 11.10
C ILE A 42 -6.26 5.35 12.48
N GLU A 43 -6.10 6.23 13.46
CA GLU A 43 -6.68 6.08 14.79
C GLU A 43 -7.98 6.88 14.83
N LEU A 44 -9.08 6.19 15.13
CA LEU A 44 -10.43 6.75 15.17
C LEU A 44 -10.77 7.22 16.58
N GLY A 45 -11.71 8.17 16.69
CA GLY A 45 -12.25 8.67 17.96
C GLY A 45 -12.80 7.59 18.89
N SER A 46 -13.21 6.43 18.34
CA SER A 46 -13.66 5.25 19.06
C SER A 46 -12.53 4.48 19.78
N GLY A 47 -11.27 4.78 19.46
CA GLY A 47 -10.10 4.00 19.86
C GLY A 47 -9.72 2.90 18.86
N ASP A 48 -10.49 2.71 17.79
CA ASP A 48 -10.19 1.72 16.75
C ASP A 48 -9.03 2.15 15.85
N ILE A 49 -8.27 1.16 15.38
CA ILE A 49 -7.13 1.36 14.48
C ILE A 49 -7.46 0.75 13.12
N GLN A 50 -7.65 1.60 12.11
CA GLN A 50 -7.74 1.16 10.72
C GLN A 50 -6.37 1.19 10.05
N LYS A 51 -5.98 0.06 9.46
CA LYS A 51 -4.76 -0.07 8.66
C LYS A 51 -5.14 -0.26 7.20
N LYS A 52 -4.52 0.52 6.31
CA LYS A 52 -4.67 0.36 4.86
C LYS A 52 -3.30 0.23 4.21
N TYR A 53 -3.21 -0.70 3.28
CA TYR A 53 -1.99 -1.00 2.55
C TYR A 53 -2.20 -0.77 1.07
N TYR A 54 -1.20 -0.21 0.41
CA TYR A 54 -1.24 0.13 -1.00
C TYR A 54 0.09 -0.22 -1.67
N ILE A 55 0.01 -0.75 -2.88
CA ILE A 55 1.18 -1.00 -3.74
C ILE A 55 0.97 -0.41 -5.12
N LEU A 56 2.07 -0.10 -5.78
CA LEU A 56 2.07 0.39 -7.15
C LEU A 56 1.78 -0.76 -8.11
N THR A 57 0.84 -0.52 -9.01
CA THR A 57 0.39 -1.50 -10.01
C THR A 57 0.43 -0.89 -11.40
N TYR A 58 0.65 -1.75 -12.39
CA TYR A 58 0.52 -1.43 -13.81
C TYR A 58 -0.28 -2.56 -14.46
N LYS A 59 -1.27 -2.21 -15.29
CA LYS A 59 -2.20 -3.19 -15.90
C LYS A 59 -2.82 -4.16 -14.88
N ASN A 60 -3.15 -3.65 -13.69
CA ASN A 60 -3.72 -4.43 -12.59
C ASN A 60 -2.82 -5.61 -12.14
N ILE A 61 -1.50 -5.46 -12.24
CA ILE A 61 -0.49 -6.38 -11.72
C ILE A 61 0.48 -5.55 -10.87
N PRO A 62 1.02 -6.08 -9.75
CA PRO A 62 2.11 -5.43 -9.03
C PRO A 62 3.23 -5.01 -9.98
N TYR A 63 3.62 -3.74 -9.93
CA TYR A 63 4.63 -3.18 -10.84
C TYR A 63 6.03 -3.64 -10.42
N ASP A 64 6.89 -3.95 -11.39
CA ASP A 64 8.28 -4.35 -11.14
C ASP A 64 9.25 -3.20 -11.52
N PRO A 65 9.90 -2.53 -10.55
CA PRO A 65 10.89 -1.47 -10.83
C PRO A 65 12.20 -1.97 -11.48
N THR A 66 12.46 -3.27 -11.48
CA THR A 66 13.67 -3.89 -12.06
C THR A 66 13.37 -4.74 -13.29
N GLY A 67 12.10 -4.90 -13.62
CA GLY A 67 11.63 -5.72 -14.72
C GLY A 67 11.72 -5.02 -16.08
N ILE A 68 11.08 -5.64 -17.07
CA ILE A 68 11.09 -5.20 -18.48
C ILE A 68 10.59 -3.76 -18.66
N ASP A 69 9.57 -3.40 -17.87
CA ASP A 69 8.89 -2.10 -17.94
C ASP A 69 9.61 -0.98 -17.16
N SER A 70 10.70 -1.30 -16.44
CA SER A 70 11.44 -0.35 -15.58
C SER A 70 11.91 0.91 -16.31
N HIS A 71 12.42 0.77 -17.53
CA HIS A 71 12.88 1.88 -18.37
C HIS A 71 11.77 2.86 -18.76
N ARG A 72 10.51 2.43 -18.68
CA ARG A 72 9.34 3.20 -19.08
C ARG A 72 8.58 3.78 -17.90
N GLU A 73 9.09 3.64 -16.67
CA GLU A 73 8.42 4.01 -15.42
C GLU A 73 7.76 5.40 -15.43
N SER A 74 8.37 6.39 -16.05
CA SER A 74 7.86 7.77 -16.16
C SER A 74 6.67 7.91 -17.12
N SER A 75 6.58 7.03 -18.12
CA SER A 75 5.54 7.03 -19.16
C SER A 75 4.38 6.07 -18.88
N LEU A 76 4.58 5.11 -17.96
CA LEU A 76 3.57 4.11 -17.64
C LEU A 76 2.52 4.68 -16.69
N GLU A 77 1.25 4.45 -17.01
CA GLU A 77 0.14 4.74 -16.12
C GLU A 77 0.10 3.74 -14.96
N THR A 78 0.96 3.96 -13.98
CA THR A 78 0.99 3.21 -12.73
C THR A 78 0.03 3.81 -11.72
N LYS A 79 -0.68 2.98 -10.95
CA LYS A 79 -1.64 3.42 -9.93
C LYS A 79 -1.39 2.70 -8.61
N LEU A 80 -1.53 3.41 -7.50
CA LEU A 80 -1.55 2.79 -6.17
C LEU A 80 -2.90 2.09 -5.98
N LYS A 81 -2.86 0.80 -5.67
CA LYS A 81 -4.06 -0.02 -5.41
C LYS A 81 -4.03 -0.54 -3.98
N SER A 82 -5.17 -0.51 -3.31
CA SER A 82 -5.30 -1.09 -1.98
C SER A 82 -5.18 -2.61 -2.03
N VAL A 83 -4.45 -3.18 -1.07
CA VAL A 83 -4.17 -4.62 -1.00
C VAL A 83 -4.19 -5.12 0.44
N SER A 84 -4.15 -6.44 0.61
CA SER A 84 -3.95 -7.08 1.91
C SER A 84 -2.55 -6.83 2.47
N GLN A 85 -2.41 -6.90 3.79
CA GLN A 85 -1.12 -6.78 4.47
C GLN A 85 -0.08 -7.76 3.91
N ASN A 86 -0.46 -9.03 3.72
CA ASN A 86 0.45 -10.04 3.19
C ASN A 86 1.00 -9.67 1.80
N THR A 87 0.16 -9.11 0.93
CA THR A 87 0.58 -8.65 -0.40
C THR A 87 1.59 -7.51 -0.28
N PHE A 88 1.30 -6.56 0.60
CA PHE A 88 2.16 -5.41 0.87
C PHE A 88 3.53 -5.83 1.45
N ASP A 89 3.54 -6.70 2.46
CA ASP A 89 4.77 -7.13 3.13
C ASP A 89 5.71 -7.85 2.16
N ASN A 90 5.17 -8.76 1.33
CA ASN A 90 5.95 -9.42 0.28
C ASN A 90 6.47 -8.43 -0.77
N TYR A 91 5.65 -7.46 -1.16
CA TYR A 91 6.07 -6.46 -2.15
C TYR A 91 7.17 -5.55 -1.61
N VAL A 92 7.05 -5.02 -0.39
CA VAL A 92 8.10 -4.20 0.24
C VAL A 92 9.38 -5.01 0.44
N LEU A 93 9.27 -6.27 0.87
CA LEU A 93 10.43 -7.15 1.02
C LEU A 93 11.12 -7.42 -0.32
N TYR A 94 10.35 -7.53 -1.40
CA TYR A 94 10.89 -7.58 -2.75
C TYR A 94 11.66 -6.29 -3.11
N LEU A 95 11.09 -5.09 -2.87
CA LEU A 95 11.78 -3.83 -3.15
C LEU A 95 13.13 -3.72 -2.43
N LYS A 96 13.19 -4.17 -1.16
CA LYS A 96 14.41 -4.16 -0.35
C LYS A 96 15.45 -5.18 -0.80
N THR A 97 15.02 -6.42 -1.05
CA THR A 97 15.94 -7.55 -1.28
C THR A 97 16.23 -7.82 -2.75
N ARG A 98 15.39 -7.29 -3.65
CA ARG A 98 15.32 -7.62 -5.07
C ARG A 98 15.15 -9.12 -5.35
N ASN A 99 14.69 -9.90 -4.38
CA ASN A 99 14.54 -11.34 -4.52
C ASN A 99 13.20 -11.67 -5.23
N PRO A 100 13.21 -12.25 -6.44
CA PRO A 100 12.00 -12.52 -7.24
C PRO A 100 10.97 -13.44 -6.55
N LEU A 101 11.40 -14.24 -5.57
CA LEU A 101 10.52 -15.07 -4.76
C LEU A 101 9.42 -14.24 -4.09
N TYR A 102 9.77 -13.08 -3.54
CA TYR A 102 8.83 -12.21 -2.86
C TYR A 102 7.89 -11.49 -3.83
N MET A 103 8.38 -11.15 -5.03
CA MET A 103 7.51 -10.63 -6.10
C MET A 103 6.46 -11.66 -6.51
N THR A 104 6.87 -12.92 -6.68
CA THR A 104 5.95 -14.02 -6.99
C THR A 104 4.90 -14.22 -5.90
N LYS A 105 5.31 -14.16 -4.63
CA LYS A 105 4.38 -14.23 -3.49
C LYS A 105 3.40 -13.06 -3.47
N ALA A 106 3.88 -11.84 -3.72
CA ALA A 106 3.04 -10.65 -3.81
C ALA A 106 2.02 -10.77 -4.95
N GLN A 107 2.43 -11.20 -6.14
CA GLN A 107 1.52 -11.41 -7.28
C GLN A 107 0.44 -12.44 -6.99
N ARG A 108 0.79 -13.59 -6.39
CA ARG A 108 -0.18 -14.62 -6.01
C ARG A 108 -1.17 -14.11 -4.96
N SER A 109 -0.67 -13.43 -3.93
CA SER A 109 -1.50 -12.85 -2.87
C SER A 109 -2.38 -11.71 -3.39
N PHE A 110 -1.95 -11.01 -4.44
CA PHE A 110 -2.73 -9.94 -5.06
C PHE A 110 -3.95 -10.45 -5.83
N ILE A 111 -3.86 -11.66 -6.41
CA ILE A 111 -4.98 -12.29 -7.15
C ILE A 111 -5.96 -12.97 -6.19
N ASN A 112 -5.44 -13.60 -5.13
CA ASN A 112 -6.23 -14.40 -4.18
C ASN A 112 -6.68 -13.62 -2.94
N GLY A 113 -6.32 -12.33 -2.85
CA GLY A 113 -6.46 -11.49 -1.66
C GLY A 113 -7.81 -10.83 -1.53
#